data_AF-A0A5S3PKD5-F1
#
_entry.id   AF-A0A5S3PKD5-F1
#
_cell.length_a   1.000
_cell.length_b   1.000
_cell.length_c   1.000
_cell.angle_alpha   90.00
_cell.angle_beta   90.00
_cell.angle_gamma   90.00
#
_symmetry.space_group_name_H-M   'P 1'
#
loop_
_entity.id
_entity.type
_entity.pdbx_description
1 polymer ?
#
loop_
_entity_poly.entity_id
_entity_poly.type
_entity_poly.pdbx_seq_one_letter_code
_entity_poly.pdbx_strand_id
1 'polypeptide(L)'
;MTRPDGQVDFEAFLLLIGKLNYSWTNTESLLIHLIAGLCRIDKDPAVVIFLTLNTTRARIDLVNRLSKLETTPTAQRDAILGVTGRMQKLSALRNRYNHCIYAFDAEGGNPRTVLMRIADRKETLRMGQVNELNDAAAGDVEDAISELQKINLDIWGLIRKFDYPV
;
A
#
# COMPACT_ATOMS: atom_id res chain seq x y z
N MET A 1 -14.57 32.67 3.12
CA MET A 1 -13.11 32.83 2.95
C MET A 1 -12.66 31.87 1.87
N THR A 2 -12.30 32.38 0.71
CA THR A 2 -11.66 31.63 -0.38
C THR A 2 -10.26 31.22 0.08
N ARG A 3 -9.93 29.93 -0.04
CA ARG A 3 -8.60 29.42 0.29
C ARG A 3 -7.58 30.06 -0.67
N PRO A 4 -6.36 30.38 -0.19
CA PRO A 4 -5.26 30.73 -1.08
C PRO A 4 -5.02 29.58 -2.09
N ASP A 5 -4.78 29.90 -3.35
CA ASP A 5 -4.42 28.92 -4.38
C ASP A 5 -3.22 28.07 -3.91
N GLY A 6 -3.35 26.74 -3.96
CA GLY A 6 -2.31 25.77 -3.59
C GLY A 6 -2.35 25.26 -2.13
N GLN A 7 -3.32 25.69 -1.32
CA GLN A 7 -3.53 25.17 0.05
C GLN A 7 -4.44 23.94 0.05
N VAL A 8 -3.87 22.78 0.38
CA VAL A 8 -4.63 21.53 0.56
C VAL A 8 -5.54 21.66 1.77
N ASP A 9 -6.79 21.24 1.55
CA ASP A 9 -7.73 20.98 2.63
C ASP A 9 -7.24 19.79 3.46
N PHE A 10 -6.78 20.07 4.68
CA PHE A 10 -6.19 19.04 5.52
C PHE A 10 -7.18 17.93 5.88
N GLU A 11 -8.45 18.28 6.12
CA GLU A 11 -9.49 17.28 6.43
C GLU A 11 -9.75 16.40 5.20
N ALA A 12 -9.83 17.00 4.01
CA ALA A 12 -9.96 16.24 2.77
C ALA A 12 -8.73 15.33 2.52
N PHE A 13 -7.53 15.81 2.84
CA PHE A 13 -6.32 15.01 2.74
C PHE A 13 -6.32 13.83 3.71
N LEU A 14 -6.72 14.03 4.97
CA LEU A 14 -6.89 12.94 5.93
C LEU A 14 -7.90 11.90 5.45
N LEU A 15 -9.00 12.32 4.83
CA LEU A 15 -9.96 11.42 4.19
C LEU A 15 -9.32 10.63 3.04
N LEU A 16 -8.47 11.24 2.22
CA LEU A 16 -7.71 10.55 1.18
C LEU A 16 -6.76 9.50 1.77
N ILE A 17 -6.03 9.81 2.84
CA ILE A 17 -5.17 8.83 3.52
C ILE A 17 -6.00 7.68 4.11
N GLY A 18 -7.18 7.96 4.67
CA GLY A 18 -8.13 6.94 5.11
C GLY A 18 -8.55 6.01 3.96
N LYS A 19 -8.93 6.58 2.81
CA LYS A 19 -9.27 5.82 1.59
C LYS A 19 -8.10 5.00 1.06
N LEU A 20 -6.88 5.53 1.09
CA LEU A 20 -5.66 4.82 0.72
C LEU A 20 -5.45 3.60 1.61
N ASN A 21 -5.60 3.75 2.92
CA ASN A 21 -5.46 2.64 3.87
C ASN A 21 -6.53 1.56 3.68
N TYR A 22 -7.79 1.96 3.51
CA TYR A 22 -8.87 1.02 3.21
C TYR A 22 -8.63 0.26 1.90
N SER A 23 -8.28 0.98 0.82
CA SER A 23 -8.03 0.37 -0.48
C SER A 23 -6.85 -0.60 -0.43
N TRP A 24 -5.82 -0.26 0.36
CA TRP A 24 -4.68 -1.14 0.61
C TRP A 24 -5.09 -2.42 1.33
N THR A 25 -5.75 -2.32 2.49
CA THR A 25 -6.12 -3.51 3.29
C THR A 25 -7.11 -4.42 2.55
N ASN A 26 -8.05 -3.85 1.82
CA ASN A 26 -8.99 -4.60 0.98
C ASN A 26 -8.31 -5.30 -0.21
N THR A 27 -7.22 -4.74 -0.74
CA THR A 27 -6.44 -5.38 -1.81
C THR A 27 -5.49 -6.43 -1.24
N GLU A 28 -4.90 -6.18 -0.08
CA GLU A 28 -4.02 -7.10 0.60
C GLU A 28 -4.73 -8.37 1.06
N SER A 29 -5.98 -8.28 1.49
CA SER A 29 -6.76 -9.47 1.89
C SER A 29 -6.89 -10.49 0.74
N LEU A 30 -6.87 -10.05 -0.52
CA LEU A 30 -6.96 -10.96 -1.66
C LEU A 30 -5.73 -11.87 -1.81
N LEU A 31 -4.61 -11.55 -1.15
CA LEU A 31 -3.45 -12.45 -1.12
C LEU A 31 -3.80 -13.79 -0.47
N ILE A 32 -4.85 -13.86 0.36
CA ILE A 32 -5.37 -15.13 0.92
C ILE A 32 -5.72 -16.11 -0.20
N HIS A 33 -6.43 -15.65 -1.24
CA HIS A 33 -6.82 -16.49 -2.37
C HIS A 33 -5.62 -16.92 -3.21
N LEU A 34 -4.63 -16.03 -3.36
CA LEU A 34 -3.38 -16.37 -4.04
C LEU A 34 -2.59 -17.44 -3.27
N ILE A 35 -2.53 -17.35 -1.94
CA ILE A 35 -1.92 -18.37 -1.08
C ILE A 35 -2.67 -19.69 -1.23
N ALA A 36 -4.01 -19.68 -1.14
CA ALA A 36 -4.84 -20.87 -1.27
C ALA A 36 -4.60 -21.58 -2.61
N GLY A 37 -4.66 -20.83 -3.71
CA GLY A 37 -4.48 -21.36 -5.06
C GLY A 37 -3.06 -21.88 -5.34
N LEU A 38 -2.04 -21.14 -4.92
CA LEU A 38 -0.65 -21.56 -5.12
C LEU A 38 -0.27 -22.78 -4.26
N CYS A 39 -0.81 -22.88 -3.05
CA CYS A 39 -0.59 -24.04 -2.16
C CYS A 39 -1.51 -25.22 -2.45
N ARG A 40 -2.56 -25.04 -3.27
CA ARG A 40 -3.61 -26.05 -3.55
C ARG A 40 -4.32 -26.51 -2.28
N ILE A 41 -4.71 -25.54 -1.43
CA ILE A 41 -5.41 -25.75 -0.17
C ILE A 41 -6.71 -24.95 -0.15
N ASP A 42 -7.63 -25.30 0.74
CA ASP A 42 -8.82 -24.51 0.99
C ASP A 42 -8.49 -23.13 1.57
N LYS A 43 -9.47 -22.22 1.51
CA LYS A 43 -9.31 -20.85 2.00
C LYS A 43 -8.99 -20.77 3.48
N ASP A 44 -9.61 -21.59 4.33
CA ASP A 44 -9.47 -21.48 5.79
C ASP A 44 -8.01 -21.69 6.26
N PRO A 45 -7.29 -22.75 5.81
CA PRO A 45 -5.85 -22.86 6.05
C PRO A 45 -5.04 -21.67 5.51
N ALA A 46 -5.39 -21.13 4.34
CA ALA A 46 -4.71 -19.97 3.77
C ALA A 46 -4.91 -18.70 4.62
N VAL A 47 -6.09 -18.52 5.24
CA VAL A 47 -6.34 -17.44 6.20
C VAL A 47 -5.41 -17.56 7.40
N VAL A 48 -5.22 -18.77 7.95
CA VAL A 48 -4.29 -18.99 9.08
C VAL A 48 -2.85 -18.61 8.69
N ILE A 49 -2.40 -19.02 7.50
CA ILE A 49 -1.07 -18.64 6.97
C ILE A 49 -0.97 -17.11 6.85
N PHE A 50 -1.98 -16.45 6.28
CA PHE A 50 -2.01 -15.00 6.11
C PHE A 50 -1.95 -14.24 7.44
N LEU A 51 -2.68 -14.71 8.45
CA LEU A 51 -2.68 -14.13 9.81
C LEU A 51 -1.34 -14.36 10.54
N THR A 52 -0.64 -15.44 10.23
CA THR A 52 0.68 -15.74 10.82
C THR A 52 1.77 -14.80 10.31
N LEU A 53 1.61 -14.27 9.08
CA LEU A 53 2.54 -13.32 8.50
C LEU A 53 2.19 -11.89 8.94
N ASN A 54 2.98 -11.37 9.88
CA ASN A 54 2.73 -10.09 10.57
C ASN A 54 2.95 -8.82 9.72
N THR A 55 3.44 -8.95 8.49
CA THR A 55 3.69 -7.79 7.63
C THR A 55 3.23 -8.05 6.19
N THR A 56 2.77 -7.00 5.52
CA THR A 56 2.41 -7.08 4.10
C THR A 56 3.58 -7.53 3.23
N ARG A 57 4.81 -7.11 3.57
CA ARG A 57 6.01 -7.56 2.86
C ARG A 57 6.16 -9.07 2.94
N ALA A 58 6.03 -9.65 4.14
CA ALA A 58 6.14 -11.11 4.30
C ALA A 58 5.04 -11.87 3.54
N ARG A 59 3.81 -11.35 3.52
CA ARG A 59 2.69 -11.91 2.73
C ARG A 59 2.98 -11.89 1.23
N ILE A 60 3.43 -10.75 0.71
CA ILE A 60 3.80 -10.62 -0.71
C ILE A 60 5.00 -11.51 -1.04
N ASP A 61 6.02 -11.56 -0.19
CA ASP A 61 7.20 -12.40 -0.41
C ASP A 61 6.84 -13.88 -0.43
N LEU A 62 5.91 -14.33 0.42
CA LEU A 62 5.40 -15.70 0.36
C LEU A 62 4.75 -15.98 -1.00
N VAL A 63 3.80 -15.14 -1.44
CA VAL A 63 3.12 -15.29 -2.75
C VAL A 63 4.13 -15.28 -3.90
N ASN A 64 5.13 -14.39 -3.85
CA ASN A 64 6.19 -14.32 -4.85
C ASN A 64 7.09 -15.56 -4.86
N ARG A 65 7.32 -16.20 -3.72
CA ARG A 65 8.12 -17.43 -3.64
C ARG A 65 7.31 -18.63 -4.12
N LEU A 66 6.05 -18.75 -3.68
CA LEU A 66 5.14 -19.81 -4.11
C LEU A 66 4.92 -19.80 -5.63
N SER A 67 4.72 -18.62 -6.23
CA SER A 67 4.54 -18.48 -7.69
C SER A 67 5.79 -18.84 -8.51
N LYS A 68 6.97 -18.91 -7.89
CA LYS A 68 8.24 -19.27 -8.55
C LYS A 68 8.56 -20.76 -8.48
N LEU A 69 7.74 -21.57 -7.81
CA LEU A 69 7.90 -23.02 -7.79
C LEU A 69 7.74 -23.59 -9.20
N GLU A 70 8.49 -24.65 -9.51
CA GLU A 70 8.49 -25.31 -10.83
C GLU A 70 7.09 -25.79 -11.26
N THR A 71 6.23 -26.08 -10.29
CA THR A 71 4.84 -26.50 -10.50
C THR A 71 3.92 -25.38 -10.98
N THR A 72 4.37 -24.12 -10.97
CA THR A 72 3.58 -22.96 -11.41
C THR A 72 3.88 -22.63 -12.87
N PRO A 73 2.90 -22.71 -13.79
CA PRO A 73 3.04 -22.27 -15.17
C PRO A 73 3.58 -20.84 -15.28
N THR A 74 4.46 -20.61 -16.25
CA THR A 74 5.13 -19.30 -16.45
C THR A 74 4.13 -18.15 -16.60
N ALA A 75 3.03 -18.35 -17.34
CA ALA A 75 2.00 -17.33 -17.49
C ALA A 75 1.30 -16.96 -16.16
N GLN A 76 1.15 -17.92 -15.25
CA GLN A 76 0.59 -17.70 -13.92
C GLN A 76 1.57 -16.97 -13.01
N ARG A 77 2.83 -17.42 -13.01
CA ARG A 77 3.92 -16.75 -12.29
C ARG A 77 4.03 -15.29 -12.68
N ASP A 78 4.15 -15.01 -13.98
CA ASP A 78 4.42 -13.66 -14.47
C ASP A 78 3.24 -12.72 -14.17
N ALA A 79 2.01 -13.21 -14.26
CA ALA A 79 0.82 -12.47 -13.88
C ALA A 79 0.79 -12.11 -12.38
N ILE A 80 1.11 -13.09 -11.51
CA ILE A 80 1.15 -12.90 -10.05
C ILE A 80 2.27 -11.91 -9.66
N LEU A 81 3.48 -12.09 -10.21
CA LEU A 81 4.60 -11.19 -9.95
C LEU A 81 4.33 -9.76 -10.45
N GLY A 82 3.56 -9.63 -11.54
CA GLY A 82 3.12 -8.34 -12.07
C GLY A 82 2.23 -7.58 -11.09
N VAL A 83 1.20 -8.22 -10.52
CA VAL A 83 0.29 -7.56 -9.55
C VAL A 83 0.98 -7.27 -8.21
N THR A 84 1.77 -8.21 -7.68
CA THR A 84 2.45 -8.02 -6.40
C THR A 84 3.58 -6.99 -6.48
N GLY A 85 4.28 -6.92 -7.61
CA GLY A 85 5.32 -5.91 -7.85
C GLY A 85 4.75 -4.50 -7.89
N ARG A 86 3.57 -4.29 -8.51
CA ARG A 86 2.87 -2.99 -8.46
C ARG A 86 2.43 -2.64 -7.05
N MET A 87 1.87 -3.60 -6.32
CA MET A 87 1.46 -3.40 -4.92
C MET A 87 2.66 -3.00 -4.03
N GLN A 88 3.82 -3.63 -4.18
CA GLN A 88 5.03 -3.26 -3.43
C GLN A 88 5.49 -1.82 -3.71
N LYS A 89 5.41 -1.35 -4.96
CA LYS A 89 5.79 0.03 -5.31
C LYS A 89 4.94 1.07 -4.56
N LEU A 90 3.64 0.80 -4.37
CA LEU A 90 2.72 1.69 -3.66
C LEU A 90 2.93 1.70 -2.13
N SER A 91 3.59 0.67 -1.59
CA SER A 91 3.86 0.56 -0.14
C SER A 91 4.66 1.74 0.41
N ALA A 92 5.56 2.32 -0.39
CA ALA A 92 6.40 3.43 0.02
C ALA A 92 5.58 4.69 0.28
N LEU A 93 4.64 5.00 -0.62
CA LEU A 93 3.72 6.14 -0.48
C LEU A 93 2.79 5.96 0.72
N ARG A 94 2.19 4.76 0.85
CA ARG A 94 1.35 4.43 2.01
C ARG A 94 2.11 4.59 3.31
N ASN A 95 3.33 4.05 3.41
CA ASN A 95 4.13 4.14 4.62
C ASN A 95 4.56 5.58 4.91
N ARG A 96 4.88 6.36 3.87
CA ARG A 96 5.24 7.78 3.99
C ARG A 96 4.16 8.57 4.73
N TYR A 97 2.90 8.47 4.33
CA TYR A 97 1.81 9.26 4.92
C TYR A 97 1.22 8.69 6.21
N ASN A 98 1.41 7.38 6.46
CA ASN A 98 1.00 6.77 7.74
C ASN A 98 2.03 6.95 8.86
N HIS A 99 3.27 7.27 8.53
CA HIS A 99 4.37 7.40 9.50
C HIS A 99 5.03 8.78 9.46
N CYS A 100 4.40 9.79 8.85
CA CYS A 100 4.86 11.17 8.93
C CYS A 100 4.30 11.89 10.16
N ILE A 101 4.94 13.00 10.54
CA ILE A 101 4.36 13.97 11.47
C ILE A 101 3.70 15.08 10.67
N TYR A 102 2.45 15.38 11.00
CA TYR A 102 1.76 16.57 10.50
C TYR A 102 2.07 17.73 11.45
N ALA A 103 2.78 18.74 10.95
CA ALA A 103 3.12 19.94 11.69
C ALA A 103 2.25 21.11 11.23
N PHE A 104 1.81 21.93 12.19
CA PHE A 104 1.03 23.13 11.96
C PHE A 104 1.87 24.32 12.40
N ASP A 105 1.79 25.45 11.70
CA ASP A 105 2.44 26.66 12.18
C ASP A 105 1.71 27.22 13.43
N ALA A 106 2.40 28.07 14.19
CA ALA A 106 1.90 28.62 15.44
C ALA A 106 0.69 29.57 15.27
N GLU A 107 0.35 29.94 14.03
CA GLU A 107 -0.80 30.79 13.70
C GLU A 107 -2.00 29.98 13.14
N GLY A 108 -1.90 28.64 13.09
CA GLY A 108 -2.96 27.76 12.59
C GLY A 108 -3.05 27.66 11.06
N GLY A 109 -1.99 28.07 10.36
CA GLY A 109 -1.84 28.00 8.91
C GLY A 109 -1.38 26.63 8.37
N ASN A 110 -1.15 26.62 7.05
CA ASN A 110 -0.96 25.45 6.17
C ASN A 110 -0.28 24.23 6.84
N PRO A 111 -0.94 23.06 6.91
CA PRO A 111 -0.32 21.85 7.44
C PRO A 111 0.88 21.48 6.57
N ARG A 112 2.05 21.35 7.19
CA ARG A 112 3.25 20.82 6.54
C ARG A 112 3.45 19.39 7.01
N THR A 113 3.77 18.49 6.08
CA THR A 113 4.26 17.17 6.50
C THR A 113 5.74 17.30 6.83
N VAL A 114 6.08 17.13 8.10
CA VAL A 114 7.47 16.89 8.50
C VAL A 114 7.66 15.39 8.39
N LEU A 115 8.31 14.96 7.31
CA LEU A 115 8.64 13.56 7.12
C LEU A 115 9.71 13.19 8.14
N MET A 116 9.29 12.67 9.29
CA MET A 116 10.22 12.18 10.27
C MET A 116 10.82 10.86 9.79
N ARG A 117 12.03 10.96 9.25
CA ARG A 117 13.11 10.16 9.84
C ARG A 117 13.90 11.12 10.69
N ILE A 118 13.63 11.20 11.99
CA ILE A 118 14.70 11.55 12.92
C ILE A 118 15.71 10.43 12.72
N ALA A 119 16.71 10.70 11.88
CA ALA A 119 17.82 9.79 11.71
C ALA A 119 18.67 9.98 12.97
N ASP A 120 18.43 9.14 13.97
CA ASP A 120 19.32 9.00 15.11
C ASP A 120 20.67 8.52 14.58
N ARG A 121 21.60 9.46 14.38
CA ARG A 121 23.01 9.20 14.14
C ARG A 121 23.72 9.59 15.43
N LYS A 122 24.71 8.80 15.83
CA LYS A 122 25.45 8.85 17.11
C LYS A 122 25.76 10.24 17.69
N GLU A 123 25.82 11.31 16.88
CA GLU A 123 26.20 12.65 17.31
C GLU A 123 25.24 13.78 16.89
N THR A 124 24.21 13.54 16.05
CA THR A 124 23.27 14.62 15.63
C THR A 124 21.85 14.13 15.38
N LEU A 125 20.86 14.88 15.90
CA LEU A 125 19.45 14.78 15.53
C LEU A 125 19.21 15.68 14.32
N ARG A 126 19.00 15.09 13.13
CA ARG A 126 18.56 15.86 11.95
C ARG A 126 17.06 15.71 11.77
N MET A 127 16.35 16.84 11.71
CA MET A 127 14.97 16.88 11.23
C MET A 127 14.93 16.36 9.78
N GLY A 128 13.98 15.46 9.52
CA GLY A 128 13.83 14.86 8.19
C GLY A 128 13.36 15.85 7.12
N GLN A 129 13.18 15.36 5.89
CA GLN A 129 12.76 16.17 4.76
C GLN A 129 11.36 16.75 4.99
N VAL A 130 11.23 18.07 4.99
CA VAL A 130 9.91 18.71 5.02
C VAL A 130 9.36 18.64 3.60
N ASN A 131 8.17 18.06 3.45
CA ASN A 131 7.46 18.08 2.18
C ASN A 131 6.17 18.87 2.36
N GLU A 132 5.95 19.84 1.50
CA GLU A 132 4.71 20.61 1.49
C GLU A 132 3.53 19.70 1.16
N LEU A 133 2.44 19.90 1.89
CA LEU A 133 1.17 19.27 1.58
C LEU A 133 0.45 20.18 0.58
N ASN A 134 0.59 19.87 -0.70
CA ASN A 134 0.01 20.64 -1.80
C ASN A 134 -0.86 19.74 -2.70
N ASP A 135 -1.54 20.33 -3.67
CA ASP A 135 -2.48 19.59 -4.52
C ASP A 135 -1.80 18.45 -5.30
N ALA A 136 -0.50 18.57 -5.60
CA ALA A 136 0.28 17.48 -6.20
C ALA A 136 0.42 16.28 -5.25
N ALA A 137 0.64 16.52 -3.95
CA ALA A 137 0.68 15.45 -2.95
C ALA A 137 -0.69 14.75 -2.80
N ALA A 138 -1.79 15.49 -2.92
CA ALA A 138 -3.14 14.91 -2.96
C ALA A 138 -3.35 14.08 -4.23
N GLY A 139 -2.94 14.58 -5.39
CA GLY A 139 -2.97 13.86 -6.67
C GLY A 139 -2.20 12.53 -6.63
N ASP A 140 -0.99 12.52 -6.05
CA ASP A 140 -0.20 11.30 -5.88
C ASP A 140 -0.97 10.21 -5.07
N VAL A 141 -1.73 10.63 -4.05
CA VAL A 141 -2.54 9.72 -3.23
C VAL A 141 -3.75 9.21 -4.01
N GLU A 142 -4.41 10.07 -4.78
CA GLU A 142 -5.54 9.71 -5.63
C GLU A 142 -5.14 8.71 -6.72
N ASP A 143 -3.98 8.93 -7.36
CA ASP A 143 -3.40 8.01 -8.34
C ASP A 143 -3.08 6.66 -7.71
N ALA A 144 -2.50 6.65 -6.50
CA ALA A 144 -2.21 5.43 -5.78
C ALA A 144 -3.48 4.66 -5.39
N ILE A 145 -4.55 5.34 -4.98
CA ILE A 145 -5.86 4.73 -4.72
C ILE A 145 -6.42 4.10 -6.00
N SER A 146 -6.39 4.84 -7.10
CA SER A 146 -6.86 4.37 -8.40
C SER A 146 -6.08 3.15 -8.89
N GLU A 147 -4.77 3.13 -8.67
CA GLU A 147 -3.92 1.99 -9.01
C GLU A 147 -4.20 0.78 -8.09
N LEU A 148 -4.45 0.99 -6.79
CA LEU A 148 -4.87 -0.10 -5.89
C LEU A 148 -6.19 -0.72 -6.33
N GLN A 149 -7.15 0.07 -6.79
CA GLN A 149 -8.42 -0.45 -7.32
C GLN A 149 -8.19 -1.31 -8.56
N LYS A 150 -7.31 -0.89 -9.48
CA LYS A 150 -6.94 -1.71 -10.65
C LYS A 150 -6.26 -3.01 -10.22
N ILE A 151 -5.29 -2.95 -9.30
CA ILE A 151 -4.62 -4.14 -8.76
C ILE A 151 -5.63 -5.09 -8.13
N ASN A 152 -6.60 -4.57 -7.38
CA ASN A 152 -7.67 -5.36 -6.75
C ASN A 152 -8.47 -6.15 -7.80
N LEU A 153 -8.96 -5.45 -8.84
CA LEU A 153 -9.70 -6.05 -9.94
C LEU A 153 -8.86 -7.07 -10.71
N ASP A 154 -7.58 -6.78 -10.93
CA ASP A 154 -6.65 -7.68 -11.60
C ASP A 154 -6.45 -8.96 -10.78
N ILE A 155 -6.27 -8.85 -9.45
CA ILE A 155 -6.15 -10.03 -8.58
C ILE A 155 -7.44 -10.87 -8.64
N TRP A 156 -8.63 -10.26 -8.58
CA TRP A 156 -9.88 -10.99 -8.81
C TRP A 156 -9.95 -11.66 -10.19
N GLY A 157 -9.41 -10.99 -11.21
CA GLY A 157 -9.22 -11.56 -12.54
C GLY A 157 -8.34 -12.81 -12.51
N LEU A 158 -7.21 -12.78 -11.80
CA LEU A 158 -6.31 -13.92 -11.64
C LEU A 158 -6.97 -15.06 -10.86
N ILE A 159 -7.68 -14.75 -9.77
CA ILE A 159 -8.41 -15.74 -8.95
C ILE A 159 -9.37 -16.53 -9.83
N ARG A 160 -10.19 -15.84 -10.65
CA ARG A 160 -11.11 -16.51 -11.58
C ARG A 160 -10.39 -17.25 -12.70
N LYS A 161 -9.36 -16.63 -13.29
CA LYS A 161 -8.62 -17.19 -14.43
C LYS A 161 -7.90 -18.50 -14.08
N PHE A 162 -7.41 -18.62 -12.86
CA PHE A 162 -6.64 -19.78 -12.40
C PHE A 162 -7.42 -20.68 -11.43
N ASP A 163 -8.73 -20.47 -11.30
CA ASP A 163 -9.63 -21.26 -10.46
C ASP A 163 -9.16 -21.37 -9.00
N TYR A 164 -8.79 -20.23 -8.42
CA TYR A 164 -8.35 -20.17 -7.02
C TYR A 164 -9.55 -20.11 -6.06
N PRO A 165 -9.44 -20.70 -4.85
CA PRO A 165 -10.51 -20.69 -3.85
C PRO A 165 -10.93 -19.27 -3.42
N VAL A 166 -12.25 -19.05 -3.24
CA VAL A 166 -12.89 -17.77 -2.85
C VAL A 166 -13.52 -17.80 -1.47
#